data_AF-A0A9E4MES7-F1
#
_entry.id   AF-A0A9E4MES7-F1
#
_cell.length_a   1.000
_cell.length_b   1.000
_cell.length_c   1.000
_cell.angle_alpha   90.00
_cell.angle_beta   90.00
_cell.angle_gamma   90.00
#
_symmetry.space_group_name_H-M   'P 1'
#
loop_
_entity.id
_entity.type
_entity.pdbx_description
1 polymer ?
#
loop_
_entity_poly.entity_id
_entity_poly.type
_entity_poly.pdbx_seq_one_letter_code
_entity_poly.pdbx_strand_id
1 'polypeptide(L)'
;ECFLCQDVCHVLRDHRLHHEFIGPRFFVYTAALEMNPLDTEHRSEDLANDFGVGYCNITKCCTKVCPEEITITDNAIIPLKERVVDKLYDPLSRLLRVFRS
;
A
#
# COMPACT_ATOMS: atom_id res chain seq x y z
N GLU A 1 -5.77 -16.95 7.28
CA GLU A 1 -4.71 -16.15 6.62
C GLU A 1 -3.41 -16.95 6.67
N CYS A 2 -2.63 -17.07 5.59
CA CYS A 2 -1.45 -17.96 5.53
C CYS A 2 -0.09 -17.26 5.66
N PHE A 3 -0.03 -15.93 5.46
CA PHE A 3 1.17 -15.08 5.63
C PHE A 3 2.42 -15.40 4.79
N LEU A 4 2.40 -16.35 3.84
CA LEU A 4 3.56 -16.64 2.97
C LEU A 4 4.10 -15.40 2.24
N CYS A 5 3.21 -14.46 1.87
CA CYS A 5 3.61 -13.22 1.23
C CYS A 5 4.46 -12.31 2.14
N GLN A 6 4.28 -12.37 3.46
CA GLN A 6 5.12 -11.64 4.42
C GLN A 6 6.51 -12.25 4.48
N ASP A 7 6.60 -13.58 4.63
CA ASP A 7 7.87 -14.30 4.80
C ASP A 7 8.81 -14.15 3.60
N VAL A 8 8.26 -14.09 2.38
CA VAL A 8 9.05 -13.91 1.15
C VAL A 8 9.41 -12.45 0.86
N CYS A 9 8.78 -11.49 1.52
CA CYS A 9 8.92 -10.09 1.16
C CYS A 9 10.36 -9.60 1.45
N HIS A 10 11.05 -9.08 0.43
CA HIS A 10 12.44 -8.62 0.59
C HIS A 10 12.59 -7.48 1.61
N VAL A 11 11.58 -6.62 1.73
CA VAL A 11 11.61 -5.50 2.70
C VAL A 11 11.63 -6.02 4.15
N LEU A 12 10.82 -7.05 4.44
CA LEU A 12 10.79 -7.67 5.76
C LEU A 12 11.98 -8.60 5.97
N ARG A 13 12.22 -9.51 5.04
CA ARG A 13 13.23 -10.57 5.19
C ARG A 13 14.66 -10.02 5.13
N ASP A 14 14.95 -9.20 4.12
CA ASP A 14 16.31 -8.81 3.79
C ASP A 14 16.67 -7.47 4.44
N HIS A 15 15.73 -6.50 4.45
CA HIS A 15 15.94 -5.17 5.07
C HIS A 15 15.48 -5.06 6.52
N ARG A 16 14.76 -6.07 7.05
CA ARG A 16 14.33 -6.15 8.46
C ARG A 16 13.49 -4.97 8.97
N LEU A 17 12.80 -4.25 8.08
CA LEU A 17 11.99 -3.07 8.42
C LEU A 17 10.62 -3.42 9.02
N HIS A 18 10.59 -4.30 10.03
CA HIS A 18 9.34 -4.80 10.62
C HIS A 18 8.56 -3.72 11.39
N HIS A 19 9.22 -2.64 11.79
CA HIS A 19 8.60 -1.54 12.53
C HIS A 19 8.05 -0.46 11.59
N GLU A 20 8.68 -0.28 10.42
CA GLU A 20 8.32 0.78 9.46
C GLU A 20 7.48 0.26 8.29
N PHE A 21 7.44 -1.06 8.05
CA PHE A 21 6.76 -1.67 6.92
C PHE A 21 5.82 -2.79 7.40
N ILE A 22 4.51 -2.57 7.30
CA ILE A 22 3.53 -3.57 7.71
C ILE A 22 3.57 -4.81 6.82
N GLY A 23 3.82 -4.63 5.52
CA GLY A 23 4.00 -5.70 4.56
C GLY A 23 2.77 -6.19 3.80
N PRO A 24 2.98 -7.00 2.75
CA PRO A 24 1.98 -7.32 1.72
C PRO A 24 0.64 -7.84 2.24
N ARG A 25 0.62 -8.70 3.27
CA ARG A 25 -0.66 -9.23 3.75
C ARG A 25 -1.55 -8.13 4.32
N PHE A 26 -0.98 -7.20 5.09
CA PHE A 26 -1.75 -6.11 5.68
C PHE A 26 -2.10 -5.03 4.64
N PHE A 27 -1.31 -4.86 3.58
CA PHE A 27 -1.71 -4.02 2.45
C PHE A 27 -2.93 -4.55 1.71
N VAL A 28 -3.09 -5.87 1.55
CA VAL A 28 -4.33 -6.44 0.97
C VAL A 28 -5.54 -6.07 1.83
N TYR A 29 -5.40 -6.15 3.16
CA TYR A 29 -6.47 -5.76 4.08
C TYR A 29 -6.78 -4.26 3.99
N THR A 30 -5.74 -3.43 4.00
CA THR A 30 -5.89 -1.97 3.91
C THR A 30 -6.52 -1.57 2.58
N ALA A 31 -6.13 -2.22 1.47
CA ALA A 31 -6.75 -2.06 0.17
C ALA A 31 -8.24 -2.42 0.19
N ALA A 32 -8.63 -3.51 0.85
CA ALA A 32 -10.04 -3.86 0.96
C ALA A 32 -10.88 -2.79 1.67
N LEU A 33 -10.31 -2.06 2.64
CA LEU A 33 -10.97 -0.96 3.34
C LEU A 33 -10.95 0.35 2.53
N GLU A 34 -9.76 0.78 2.10
CA GLU A 34 -9.57 2.05 1.38
C GLU A 34 -10.34 2.09 0.05
N MET A 35 -10.57 0.93 -0.56
CA MET A 35 -11.30 0.82 -1.83
C MET A 35 -12.78 0.44 -1.66
N ASN A 36 -13.27 0.28 -0.43
CA ASN A 36 -14.66 -0.03 -0.18
C ASN A 36 -15.55 1.22 -0.37
N PRO A 37 -16.60 1.17 -1.22
CA PRO A 37 -17.45 2.32 -1.49
C PRO A 37 -18.26 2.81 -0.27
N LEU A 38 -18.42 1.99 0.76
CA LEU A 38 -19.10 2.36 2.01
C LEU A 38 -18.13 2.92 3.06
N ASP A 39 -16.82 2.81 2.84
CA ASP A 39 -15.83 3.35 3.77
C ASP A 39 -15.65 4.85 3.51
N THR A 40 -15.85 5.63 4.56
CA THR A 40 -15.75 7.10 4.52
C THR A 40 -14.41 7.61 5.04
N GLU A 41 -13.57 6.73 5.59
CA GLU A 41 -12.30 7.09 6.20
C GLU A 41 -11.16 7.06 5.16
N HIS A 42 -10.20 7.97 5.31
CA HIS A 42 -9.09 8.13 4.38
C HIS A 42 -7.77 7.77 5.05
N ARG A 43 -7.19 6.61 4.69
CA ARG A 43 -5.96 6.10 5.33
C ARG A 43 -4.70 6.42 4.54
N SER A 44 -4.79 7.34 3.59
CA SER A 44 -3.70 7.67 2.66
C SER A 44 -2.48 8.27 3.37
N GLU A 45 -2.69 9.01 4.46
CA GLU A 45 -1.61 9.57 5.27
C GLU A 45 -0.90 8.49 6.10
N ASP A 46 -1.66 7.67 6.82
CA ASP A 46 -1.15 6.50 7.56
C ASP A 46 -0.39 5.55 6.64
N LEU A 47 -0.90 5.32 5.42
CA LEU A 47 -0.23 4.49 4.41
C LEU A 47 1.17 4.99 4.06
N ALA A 48 1.36 6.31 4.02
CA ALA A 48 2.62 6.94 3.66
C ALA A 48 3.58 7.00 4.85
N ASN A 49 3.08 7.40 6.03
CA ASN A 49 3.91 7.75 7.18
C ASN A 49 4.11 6.57 8.15
N ASP A 50 3.07 5.76 8.37
CA ASP A 50 3.07 4.74 9.43
C ASP A 50 3.19 3.32 8.88
N PHE A 51 2.61 3.05 7.70
CA PHE A 51 2.57 1.70 7.14
C PHE A 51 3.70 1.41 6.15
N GLY A 52 4.41 2.45 5.70
CA GLY A 52 5.60 2.35 4.87
C GLY A 52 5.33 1.81 3.46
N VAL A 53 4.16 2.07 2.86
CA VAL A 53 3.82 1.55 1.51
C VAL A 53 4.88 1.93 0.46
N GLY A 54 5.59 3.03 0.67
CA GLY A 54 6.71 3.50 -0.16
C GLY A 54 7.88 2.53 -0.27
N TYR A 55 8.13 1.68 0.74
CA TYR A 55 9.27 0.75 0.74
C TYR A 55 9.14 -0.41 -0.26
N CYS A 56 7.93 -0.73 -0.69
CA CYS A 56 7.73 -1.85 -1.61
C CYS A 56 8.25 -1.51 -3.02
N ASN A 57 9.20 -2.27 -3.56
CA ASN A 57 9.74 -2.05 -4.92
C ASN A 57 8.99 -2.78 -6.05
N ILE A 58 7.74 -3.22 -5.83
CA ILE A 58 6.86 -3.81 -6.87
C ILE A 58 7.51 -5.01 -7.60
N THR A 59 8.37 -5.77 -6.90
CA THR A 59 9.07 -6.95 -7.46
C THR A 59 8.17 -8.17 -7.66
N LYS A 60 6.91 -8.09 -7.20
CA LYS A 60 5.90 -9.16 -7.23
C LYS A 60 6.30 -10.44 -6.48
N CYS A 61 7.24 -10.35 -5.52
CA CYS A 61 7.63 -11.49 -4.67
C CYS A 61 6.43 -12.08 -3.90
N CYS A 62 5.57 -11.22 -3.36
CA CYS A 62 4.36 -11.62 -2.64
C CYS A 62 3.31 -12.29 -3.53
N THR A 63 3.14 -11.84 -4.77
CA THR A 63 2.19 -12.44 -5.73
C THR A 63 2.64 -13.82 -6.16
N LYS A 64 3.93 -14.01 -6.46
CA LYS A 64 4.48 -15.28 -6.98
C LYS A 64 4.34 -16.45 -6.01
N VAL A 65 4.30 -16.19 -4.71
CA VAL A 65 4.21 -17.24 -3.68
C VAL A 65 2.79 -17.47 -3.18
N CYS A 66 1.82 -16.65 -3.59
CA CYS A 66 0.47 -16.73 -3.04
C CYS A 66 -0.23 -18.00 -3.54
N PRO A 67 -0.62 -18.94 -2.66
CA PRO A 67 -1.26 -20.19 -3.08
C PRO A 67 -2.67 -19.98 -3.63
N GLU A 68 -3.31 -18.86 -3.28
CA GLU A 68 -4.65 -18.48 -3.74
C GLU A 68 -4.62 -17.62 -5.02
N GLU A 69 -3.44 -17.50 -5.65
CA GLU A 69 -3.23 -16.72 -6.88
C GLU A 69 -3.69 -15.25 -6.81
N ILE A 70 -3.73 -14.69 -5.59
CA ILE A 70 -4.09 -13.29 -5.38
C ILE A 70 -3.01 -12.40 -5.99
N THR A 71 -3.41 -11.51 -6.89
CA THR A 71 -2.56 -10.49 -7.53
C THR A 71 -2.27 -9.33 -6.58
N ILE A 72 -1.64 -9.62 -5.43
CA ILE A 72 -1.42 -8.69 -4.30
C ILE A 72 -0.77 -7.38 -4.77
N THR A 73 0.28 -7.49 -5.59
CA THR A 73 0.99 -6.28 -6.04
C THR A 73 0.10 -5.40 -6.93
N ASP A 74 -0.58 -6.01 -7.90
CA ASP A 74 -1.35 -5.28 -8.92
C ASP A 74 -2.69 -4.76 -8.40
N ASN A 75 -3.39 -5.52 -7.57
CA ASN A 75 -4.73 -5.17 -7.09
C ASN A 75 -4.74 -4.49 -5.71
N ALA A 76 -3.66 -4.56 -4.93
CA ALA A 76 -3.59 -3.91 -3.63
C ALA A 76 -2.46 -2.88 -3.56
N ILE A 77 -1.19 -3.29 -3.73
CA ILE A 77 -0.05 -2.40 -3.45
C ILE A 77 0.02 -1.23 -4.43
N ILE A 78 -0.13 -1.47 -5.73
CA ILE A 78 -0.08 -0.40 -6.74
C ILE A 78 -1.22 0.63 -6.52
N PRO A 79 -2.50 0.23 -6.40
CA PRO A 79 -3.58 1.18 -6.13
C PRO A 79 -3.38 1.99 -4.84
N LEU A 80 -2.86 1.38 -3.78
CA LEU A 80 -2.56 2.09 -2.54
C LEU A 80 -1.46 3.14 -2.75
N LYS A 81 -0.40 2.80 -3.50
CA LYS A 81 0.66 3.75 -3.85
C LYS A 81 0.14 4.91 -4.69
N GLU A 82 -0.69 4.64 -5.69
CA GLU A 82 -1.29 5.67 -6.54
C GLU A 82 -2.10 6.66 -5.70
N ARG A 83 -2.97 6.17 -4.80
CA ARG A 83 -3.74 7.03 -3.88
C ARG A 83 -2.85 7.88 -2.97
N VAL A 84 -1.76 7.31 -2.46
CA VAL A 84 -0.77 8.03 -1.64
C VAL A 84 -0.13 9.16 -2.45
N VAL A 85 0.29 8.88 -3.69
CA VAL A 85 0.89 9.88 -4.59
C VAL A 85 -0.11 10.99 -4.90
N ASP A 86 -1.35 10.64 -5.27
CA ASP A 86 -2.39 11.60 -5.64
C ASP A 86 -2.77 12.54 -4.48
N LYS A 87 -2.77 12.03 -3.23
CA LYS A 87 -3.16 12.83 -2.06
C LYS A 87 -2.04 13.72 -1.53
N LEU A 88 -0.80 13.22 -1.50
CA LEU A 88 0.32 13.88 -0.81
C LEU A 88 1.25 14.65 -1.76
N TYR A 89 1.43 14.18 -2.99
CA TYR A 89 2.50 14.65 -3.87
C TYR A 89 2.02 15.38 -5.12
N ASP A 90 0.73 15.32 -5.48
CA ASP A 90 0.22 16.05 -6.65
C ASP A 90 0.21 17.58 -6.40
N PRO A 91 1.15 18.34 -6.99
CA PRO A 91 1.25 19.77 -6.77
C PRO A 91 0.12 20.54 -7.46
N LEU A 92 -0.44 19.98 -8.54
CA LEU A 92 -1.47 20.63 -9.35
C LEU A 92 -2.80 20.62 -8.61
N SER A 93 -3.21 19.49 -8.03
CA SER A 93 -4.43 19.45 -7.22
C SER A 93 -4.29 20.25 -5.93
N ARG A 94 -3.08 20.36 -5.35
CA ARG A 94 -2.81 21.26 -4.22
C ARG A 94 -2.93 22.73 -4.61
N LEU A 95 -2.36 23.12 -5.76
CA LEU A 95 -2.48 24.47 -6.31
C LEU A 95 -3.94 24.83 -6.63
N LEU A 96 -4.67 23.92 -7.27
CA LEU A 96 -6.09 24.09 -7.59
C LEU A 96 -6.97 24.19 -6.34
N ARG A 97 -6.65 23.51 -5.24
CA ARG A 97 -7.32 23.69 -3.93
C ARG A 97 -7.09 25.08 -3.36
N VAL A 98 -5.86 25.59 -3.44
CA VAL A 98 -5.52 26.95 -2.97
C VAL A 98 -6.27 28.01 -3.78
N PHE A 99 -6.41 27.84 -5.10
CA PHE A 99 -7.15 28.78 -5.95
C PHE A 99 -8.69 28.64 -5.88
N ARG A 100 -9.21 27.58 -5.27
CA ARG A 100 -10.66 27.35 -5.07
C ARG A 100 -11.18 27.76 -3.68
N SER A 101 -10.30 28.20 -2.79
CA SER A 101 -10.65 28.81 -1.50
C SER A 101 -10.61 30.33 -1.57
#